data_AF-A0AAV5CN31-F1
#
_entry.id   AF-A0AAV5CN31-F1
#
_cell.length_a   1.000
_cell.length_b   1.000
_cell.length_c   1.000
_cell.angle_alpha   90.00
_cell.angle_beta   90.00
_cell.angle_gamma   90.00
#
_symmetry.space_group_name_H-M   'P 1'
#
loop_
_entity.id
_entity.type
_entity.pdbx_description
1 polymer ?
#
loop_
_entity_poly.entity_id
_entity_poly.type
_entity_poly.pdbx_seq_one_letter_code
_entity_poly.pdbx_strand_id
1 'polypeptide(L)' 'MIGRDALGKPGKIASYVVVTHQHSTIRRAVDRLLFLHEGKVVWEGMTHEFMTSTNPIVQQFASGSLDGPIQYF' A
#
# COMPACT_ATOMS: atom_id res chain seq x y z
N MET A 1 -1.84 17.09 -6.16
CA MET A 1 -1.37 17.40 -7.53
C MET A 1 -2.19 16.55 -8.49
N ILE A 2 -2.95 17.14 -9.41
CA ILE A 2 -3.89 16.38 -10.27
C ILE A 2 -3.08 15.67 -11.37
N GLY A 3 -3.20 14.34 -11.45
CA GLY A 3 -2.54 13.55 -12.48
C GLY A 3 -3.00 13.97 -13.88
N ARG A 4 -2.05 14.10 -14.83
CA ARG A 4 -2.34 14.41 -16.24
C ARG A 4 -2.27 13.14 -17.07
N ASP A 5 -3.13 13.05 -18.09
CA ASP A 5 -3.09 11.94 -19.06
C ASP A 5 -1.93 12.08 -20.06
N ALA A 6 -1.77 11.09 -20.94
CA ALA A 6 -0.70 11.04 -21.95
C ALA A 6 -0.74 12.20 -22.96
N LEU A 7 -1.84 12.97 -23.00
CA LEU A 7 -2.02 14.15 -23.86
C LEU A 7 -1.92 15.46 -23.08
N GLY A 8 -1.49 15.40 -21.80
CA GLY A 8 -1.29 16.57 -20.96
C GLY A 8 -2.57 17.22 -20.44
N LYS A 9 -3.74 16.58 -20.65
CA LYS A 9 -5.01 17.09 -20.12
C LYS A 9 -5.12 16.71 -18.64
N PRO A 10 -5.75 17.56 -17.80
CA PRO A 10 -6.07 17.17 -16.43
C PRO A 10 -6.90 15.88 -16.48
N GLY A 11 -6.37 14.80 -15.91
CA GLY A 11 -7.05 13.52 -15.92
C GLY A 11 -8.36 13.64 -15.16
N LYS A 12 -9.45 13.13 -15.75
CA LYS A 12 -10.78 13.09 -15.09
C LYS A 12 -10.88 12.06 -13.96
N ILE A 13 -9.78 11.38 -13.62
CA ILE A 13 -9.76 10.34 -12.60
C ILE A 13 -9.65 10.99 -11.23
N ALA A 14 -10.77 11.02 -10.51
CA ALA A 14 -10.83 11.55 -9.15
C ALA A 14 -10.26 10.58 -8.10
N SER A 15 -10.26 9.27 -8.37
CA SER A 15 -9.76 8.23 -7.47
C SER A 15 -9.36 6.98 -8.25
N TYR A 16 -8.37 6.25 -7.76
CA TYR A 16 -7.90 4.99 -8.32
C TYR A 16 -7.47 4.05 -7.19
N VAL A 17 -7.52 2.74 -7.45
CA VAL A 17 -7.08 1.70 -6.53
C VAL A 17 -5.90 0.96 -7.16
N VAL A 18 -4.82 0.81 -6.40
CA VAL A 18 -3.62 0.07 -6.80
C VAL A 18 -3.47 -1.14 -5.89
N VAL A 19 -3.35 -2.32 -6.49
CA VAL A 19 -2.97 -3.55 -5.76
C VAL A 19 -1.50 -3.81 -6.05
N THR A 20 -0.67 -3.80 -5.01
CA THR A 20 0.77 -3.96 -5.16
C THR A 20 1.40 -4.52 -3.89
N HIS A 21 2.47 -5.29 -4.06
CA HIS A 21 3.36 -5.67 -2.96
C HIS A 21 4.63 -4.79 -2.92
N GLN A 22 4.82 -3.90 -3.90
CA GLN A 22 6.05 -3.12 -4.02
C GLN A 22 5.97 -1.85 -3.16
N HIS A 23 6.86 -1.75 -2.19
CA HIS A 23 6.99 -0.57 -1.33
C HIS A 23 7.22 0.74 -2.10
N SER A 24 7.99 0.71 -3.19
CA SER A 24 8.22 1.88 -4.03
C SER A 24 6.93 2.44 -4.64
N THR A 25 5.98 1.57 -4.95
CA THR A 25 4.67 1.93 -5.52
C THR A 25 3.77 2.48 -4.43
N ILE A 26 3.73 1.82 -3.27
CA ILE A 26 3.01 2.30 -2.08
C ILE A 26 3.44 3.73 -1.75
N ARG A 27 4.75 4.00 -1.66
CA ARG A 27 5.25 5.33 -1.27
C ARG A 27 4.97 6.45 -2.29
N ARG A 28 4.82 6.13 -3.58
CA ARG A 28 4.74 7.15 -4.64
C ARG A 28 3.34 7.36 -5.20
N ALA A 29 2.48 6.35 -5.11
CA ALA A 29 1.25 6.28 -5.88
C ALA A 29 -0.01 6.06 -5.04
N VAL A 30 0.07 6.06 -3.71
CA VAL A 30 -1.14 5.97 -2.87
C VAL A 30 -1.13 6.96 -1.72
N ASP A 31 -2.29 7.55 -1.44
CA ASP A 31 -2.50 8.43 -0.29
C ASP A 31 -2.89 7.62 0.97
N ARG A 32 -3.75 6.61 0.77
CA ARG A 32 -4.26 5.68 1.78
C ARG A 32 -3.98 4.25 1.38
N LEU A 33 -3.81 3.39 2.37
CA LEU A 33 -3.53 1.98 2.15
C LEU A 33 -4.46 1.11 3.01
N LEU A 34 -4.93 0.01 2.42
CA LEU A 34 -5.56 -1.10 3.12
C LEU A 34 -4.66 -2.32 2.96
N PHE A 35 -4.33 -2.96 4.08
CA PHE A 35 -3.54 -4.17 4.10
C PHE A 35 -4.46 -5.37 4.34
N LEU A 36 -4.50 -6.27 3.37
CA LEU A 36 -5.32 -7.48 3.42
C LEU A 36 -4.47 -8.69 3.76
N HIS A 37 -4.93 -9.49 4.72
CA HIS A 37 -4.37 -10.79 5.06
C HIS A 37 -5.51 -11.76 5.37
N GLU A 38 -5.51 -12.94 4.76
CA GLU A 38 -6.56 -13.98 4.93
C GLU A 38 -8.00 -13.45 4.73
N GLY A 39 -8.21 -12.61 3.72
CA GLY A 39 -9.53 -12.04 3.42
C GLY A 39 -10.01 -10.99 4.42
N LYS A 40 -9.16 -10.55 5.37
CA LYS A 40 -9.47 -9.53 6.37
C LYS A 40 -8.60 -8.30 6.17
N VAL A 41 -9.17 -7.12 6.43
CA VAL A 41 -8.39 -5.88 6.57
C VAL A 41 -7.72 -5.93 7.95
N VAL A 42 -6.40 -6.07 7.95
CA VAL A 42 -5.61 -6.15 9.18
C VAL A 42 -4.91 -4.84 9.53
N TRP A 43 -4.87 -3.91 8.58
CA TRP A 43 -4.34 -2.57 8.78
C TRP A 43 -4.97 -1.60 7.77
N GLU A 44 -5.26 -0.37 8.20
CA GLU A 44 -5.63 0.74 7.32
C GLU A 44 -5.04 2.05 7.84
N GLY A 45 -4.72 2.98 6.95
CA GLY A 45 -4.16 4.27 7.33
C GLY A 45 -3.58 5.04 6.15
N MET A 46 -2.89 6.13 6.48
CA MET A 46 -2.12 6.91 5.51
C MET A 46 -0.80 6.23 5.18
N THR A 47 -0.28 6.46 3.97
CA THR A 47 0.98 5.87 3.50
C THR A 47 2.18 6.14 4.43
N HIS A 48 2.22 7.31 5.09
CA HIS A 48 3.30 7.64 6.01
C HIS A 48 3.23 6.87 7.33
N GLU A 49 2.03 6.50 7.79
CA GLU A 49 1.81 5.70 9.00
C GLU A 49 2.16 4.23 8.77
N PHE A 50 2.05 3.75 7.53
CA PHE A 50 2.38 2.38 7.16
C PHE A 50 3.85 2.04 7.46
N MET A 51 4.78 2.98 7.20
CA MET A 51 6.22 2.78 7.43
C MET A 51 6.60 2.71 8.91
N THR A 52 5.80 3.28 9.80
CA THR A 52 6.04 3.32 11.26
C THR A 52 5.08 2.42 12.03
N SER A 53 4.35 1.56 11.33
CA SER A 53 3.38 0.66 11.94
C SER A 53 4.07 -0.33 12.89
N THR A 54 3.45 -0.55 14.05
CA THR A 54 3.84 -1.59 15.01
C THR A 54 3.10 -2.91 14.77
N ASN A 55 2.24 -2.98 13.75
CA ASN A 55 1.54 -4.21 13.41
C ASN A 55 2.54 -5.24 12.85
N PRO A 56 2.66 -6.45 13.45
CA PRO A 56 3.69 -7.41 13.08
C PRO A 56 3.52 -7.96 11.65
N ILE A 57 2.29 -8.04 11.13
CA ILE A 57 2.02 -8.43 9.74
C ILE A 57 2.59 -7.37 8.79
N VAL A 58 2.32 -6.10 9.09
CA VAL A 58 2.84 -4.97 8.30
C VAL A 58 4.37 -4.92 8.36
N GLN A 59 4.97 -5.11 9.53
CA GLN A 59 6.42 -5.10 9.69
C GLN A 59 7.10 -6.25 8.95
N GLN A 60 6.53 -7.45 9.01
CA GLN A 60 7.06 -8.60 8.27
C GLN A 60 6.99 -8.36 6.76
N PHE A 61 5.85 -7.88 6.25
CA PHE A 61 5.71 -7.51 4.85
C PHE A 61 6.72 -6.41 4.47
N ALA A 62 6.87 -5.40 5.33
CA ALA A 62 7.71 -4.25 5.05
C ALA A 62 9.21 -4.60 5.01
N SER A 63 9.64 -5.54 5.84
CA SER A 63 11.02 -6.04 5.88
C SER A 63 11.31 -7.11 4.83
N GLY A 64 10.28 -7.71 4.23
CA GLY A 64 10.43 -8.88 3.36
C GLY A 64 10.87 -10.14 4.13
N SER A 65 10.65 -10.16 5.44
CA SER A 65 11.04 -11.29 6.30
C SER A 65 10.18 -12.52 6.01
N LEU A 66 10.83 -13.68 5.93
CA LEU A 66 10.15 -14.97 5.92
C LEU A 66 9.71 -15.40 7.33
N ASP A 67 10.36 -14.85 8.36
CA ASP A 67 9.99 -15.06 9.75
C ASP A 67 8.92 -14.06 10.18
N GLY A 68 7.82 -14.55 10.74
CA GLY A 68 6.74 -13.74 11.32
C GLY A 68 5.34 -14.37 11.16
N PRO A 69 4.28 -13.60 11.46
CA PRO A 69 2.90 -14.10 11.42
C PRO A 69 2.37 -14.47 10.03
N ILE A 70 2.87 -13.87 8.94
CA ILE A 70 2.56 -14.25 7.56
C ILE A 70 3.28 -15.57 7.28
N GLN A 71 2.51 -16.61 6.98
CA GLN A 71 3.02 -17.93 6.64
C GLN A 71 2.95 -18.14 5.11
N TYR A 72 4.06 -18.58 4.52
CA TYR A 72 4.13 -18.96 3.12
C TYR A 72 4.16 -20.49 3.07
N PHE A 73 3.03 -21.10 2.71
CA PHE A 73 2.87 -22.54 2.58
C PHE A 73 3.26 -23.03 1.18
#